data_AF-A0A2M7J4G9-F1
#
_entry.id   AF-A0A2M7J4G9-F1
#
_cell.length_a   1.000
_cell.length_b   1.000
_cell.length_c   1.000
_cell.angle_alpha   90.00
_cell.angle_beta   90.00
_cell.angle_gamma   90.00
#
_symmetry.space_group_name_H-M   'P 1'
#
loop_
_entity.id
_entity.type
_entity.pdbx_description
1 polymer ?
#
loop_
_entity_poly.entity_id
_entity_poly.type
_entity_poly.pdbx_seq_one_letter_code
_entity_poly.pdbx_strand_id
1 'polypeptide(L)' 'MIPTEITLHQQSRLLEIAFDDGARYKLPFEFLRVFSPSAEVRGHGVG' A
#
# COMPACT_ATOMS: atom_id res chain seq x y z
N MET A 1 3.99 8.32 -12.87
CA MET A 1 3.46 8.21 -11.50
C MET A 1 4.34 7.25 -10.72
N ILE A 2 5.29 7.80 -9.97
CA ILE A 2 6.21 7.09 -9.09
C ILE A 2 5.81 7.43 -7.64
N PRO A 3 5.66 6.44 -6.75
CA PRO A 3 5.35 6.72 -5.35
C PRO A 3 6.55 7.40 -4.68
N THR A 4 6.31 8.53 -4.02
CA THR A 4 7.34 9.33 -3.36
C THR A 4 7.30 9.20 -1.84
N GLU A 5 6.13 8.88 -1.26
CA GLU A 5 5.96 8.73 0.18
C GLU A 5 4.90 7.67 0.50
N ILE A 6 5.13 6.94 1.60
CA ILE A 6 4.20 5.93 2.13
C ILE A 6 4.05 6.15 3.63
N THR A 7 2.83 6.40 4.10
CA THR A 7 2.53 6.68 5.51
C THR A 7 1.48 5.72 6.06
N LEU A 8 1.79 5.07 7.19
CA LEU A 8 0.88 4.13 7.85
C LEU A 8 0.14 4.81 9.01
N HIS A 9 -1.14 5.08 8.83
CA HIS A 9 -2.01 5.62 9.88
C HIS A 9 -2.61 4.48 10.72
N GLN A 10 -1.89 4.04 11.74
CA GLN A 10 -2.26 2.87 12.56
C GLN A 10 -3.59 3.04 13.33
N GLN A 11 -3.81 4.21 13.94
CA GLN A 11 -5.05 4.49 14.67
C GLN A 11 -6.28 4.44 13.75
N SER A 12 -6.17 5.04 12.57
CA SER A 12 -7.26 5.10 11.58
C SER A 12 -7.32 3.88 10.65
N ARG A 13 -6.34 2.96 10.74
CA ARG A 13 -6.19 1.77 9.88
C ARG A 13 -6.22 2.11 8.38
N LEU A 14 -5.46 3.14 8.00
CA LEU A 14 -5.32 3.61 6.62
C LEU A 14 -3.85 3.62 6.20
N LEU A 15 -3.58 3.29 4.94
CA LEU A 15 -2.31 3.50 4.28
C LEU A 15 -2.46 4.69 3.34
N GLU A 16 -1.64 5.72 3.51
CA GLU A 16 -1.56 6.84 2.58
C GLU A 16 -0.34 6.65 1.65
N ILE A 17 -0.54 6.88 0.37
CA ILE A 17 0.52 6.85 -0.66
C ILE A 17 0.48 8.18 -1.40
N ALA A 18 1.61 8.88 -1.42
CA ALA A 18 1.81 10.07 -2.24
C ALA A 18 2.67 9.76 -3.46
N PHE A 19 2.36 10.44 -4.57
CA PHE A 19 3.04 10.28 -5.84
C PHE A 19 3.72 11.58 -6.29
N ASP A 20 4.69 11.45 -7.20
CA ASP A 20 5.50 12.55 -7.71
C ASP A 20 4.69 13.67 -8.39
N ASP A 21 3.53 13.33 -8.94
CA ASP A 21 2.58 14.26 -9.56
C ASP A 21 1.70 15.01 -8.53
N GLY A 22 1.91 14.77 -7.23
CA GLY A 22 1.15 15.37 -6.13
C GLY A 22 -0.14 14.63 -5.76
N ALA A 23 -0.52 13.58 -6.50
CA ALA A 23 -1.65 12.74 -6.17
C ALA A 23 -1.44 11.98 -4.85
N ARG A 24 -2.49 11.88 -4.04
CA ARG A 24 -2.48 11.16 -2.75
C ARG A 24 -3.68 10.24 -2.65
N TYR A 25 -3.43 9.01 -2.24
CA TYR A 25 -4.45 7.98 -2.09
C TYR A 25 -4.42 7.41 -0.69
N LYS A 26 -5.61 7.21 -0.11
CA LYS A 26 -5.81 6.58 1.20
C LYS A 26 -6.50 5.24 1.02
N LEU A 27 -5.81 4.17 1.37
CA LEU A 27 -6.27 2.80 1.24
C LEU A 27 -6.60 2.24 2.63
N PRO A 28 -7.85 1.89 2.93
CA PRO A 28 -8.20 1.25 4.18
C PRO A 28 -7.59 -0.13 4.28
N PHE A 29 -7.23 -0.55 5.49
CA PHE A 29 -6.61 -1.85 5.73
C PHE A 29 -7.49 -3.02 5.28
N GLU A 30 -8.81 -2.88 5.28
CA GLU A 30 -9.70 -3.92 4.75
C GLU A 30 -9.56 -4.10 3.25
N PHE A 31 -9.43 -3.01 2.51
CA PHE A 31 -9.15 -3.06 1.08
C PHE A 31 -7.81 -3.73 0.83
N LEU A 32 -6.78 -3.35 1.58
CA LEU A 32 -5.47 -4.00 1.48
C LEU A 32 -5.53 -5.49 1.84
N ARG A 33 -6.28 -5.92 2.86
CA ARG A 33 -6.39 -7.34 3.22
C ARG A 33 -7.06 -8.19 2.13
N VAL A 34 -8.09 -7.66 1.47
CA VAL A 34 -8.83 -8.37 0.42
C VAL A 34 -8.09 -8.36 -0.92
N PHE A 35 -7.45 -7.22 -1.24
CA PHE A 35 -6.78 -7.02 -2.52
C PHE A 35 -5.25 -7.18 -2.45
N SER A 36 -4.67 -7.46 -1.28
CA SER A 36 -3.24 -7.78 -1.16
C SER A 36 -3.00 -9.14 -1.80
N PRO A 37 -2.21 -9.21 -2.89
CA PRO A 37 -1.74 -10.47 -3.42
C PRO A 37 -0.56 -10.97 -2.57
N SER A 38 -0.69 -11.01 -1.23
CA SER A 38 0.41 -11.32 -0.30
C SER A 38 1.23 -12.51 -0.80
N ALA A 39 2.56 -12.39 -0.63
CA ALA A 39 3.61 -13.24 -1.22
C ALA A 39 3.54 -14.76 -0.91
N GLU A 40 2.53 -15.22 -0.17
CA GLU A 40 2.16 -16.63 -0.08
C GLU A 40 1.55 -17.16 -1.39
N VAL A 41 0.94 -16.30 -2.23
CA VAL A 41 0.23 -16.70 -3.46
C VAL A 41 1.09 -16.64 -4.72
N ARG A 42 2.15 -15.81 -4.74
CA ARG A 42 3.18 -15.83 -5.80
C ARG A 42 4.51 -15.69 -5.09
N GLY A 43 5.23 -16.80 -4.97
CA GLY A 43 6.41 -16.93 -4.14
C GLY A 43 7.35 -15.74 -4.25
N HIS A 44 7.91 -15.34 -3.11
CA HIS A 44 9.09 -14.48 -3.09
C HIS A 44 10.07 -14.97 -4.15
N GLY A 45 10.34 -14.11 -5.14
CA GLY A 45 11.51 -14.29 -5.99
C GLY A 45 12.70 -14.41 -5.05
N VAL A 46 13.38 -15.55 -5.18
CA VAL A 46 14.61 -15.91 -4.48
C VAL A 46 15.52 -14.68 -4.39
N GLY A 47 15.93 -14.35 -3.17
CA GLY A 47 17.00 -13.39 -2.92
C GLY A 47 18.34 -13.89 -3.44
#